data_AF-A0A7W4HMN2-F1
#
_entry.id   AF-A0A7W4HMN2-F1
#
_cell.length_a   1.000
_cell.length_b   1.000
_cell.length_c   1.000
_cell.angle_alpha   90.00
_cell.angle_beta   90.00
_cell.angle_gamma   90.00
#
_symmetry.space_group_name_H-M   'P 1'
#
loop_
_entity.id
_entity.type
_entity.pdbx_description
1 polymer ?
#
loop_
_entity_poly.entity_id
_entity_poly.type
_entity_poly.pdbx_seq_one_letter_code
_entity_poly.pdbx_strand_id
1 'polypeptide(L)'
;MTVSTTDLDKYENALYHEIFIKEEYAIAKSTIQKAKTILDIGGHIGLFSERCLHLNPKIHIHYFEPFERLVKKAKIRLQSFSSKITFNPFGIAKTAGTYNFLLNERKTMQSSQHSSFLNAQGKFEKVECENLNHYLKDQKIGTIDLLKLDIEGMEFEVLFDIQEENREKIQAILCEIHLLSPTDEENFPALISLLKSHFTHVERNPSPYSEKIGLCFCYKKE
;
A
#
# COMPACT_ATOMS: atom_id res chain seq x y z
N MET A 1 -11.98 -6.46 21.84
CA MET A 1 -12.02 -7.87 21.45
C MET A 1 -11.18 -8.01 20.19
N THR A 2 -10.06 -8.71 20.28
CA THR A 2 -9.20 -9.03 19.14
C THR A 2 -9.99 -9.93 18.19
N VAL A 3 -9.98 -9.64 16.89
CA VAL A 3 -10.53 -10.57 15.90
C VAL A 3 -9.75 -11.87 16.04
N SER A 4 -10.45 -12.94 16.36
CA SER A 4 -9.88 -14.27 16.47
C SER A 4 -9.28 -14.65 15.12
N THR A 5 -8.06 -15.20 15.10
CA THR A 5 -7.40 -15.73 13.89
C THR A 5 -8.20 -16.85 13.20
N THR A 6 -9.30 -17.31 13.81
CA THR A 6 -10.20 -18.34 13.29
C THR A 6 -11.01 -17.93 12.06
N ASP A 7 -11.10 -16.65 11.72
CA ASP A 7 -11.90 -16.17 10.56
C ASP A 7 -11.06 -15.85 9.32
N LEU A 8 -9.74 -16.07 9.37
CA LEU A 8 -8.85 -15.86 8.23
C LEU A 8 -8.84 -17.09 7.33
N ASP A 9 -8.91 -16.87 6.02
CA ASP A 9 -8.64 -17.97 5.08
C ASP A 9 -7.14 -18.34 5.07
N LYS A 10 -6.78 -19.40 4.34
CA LYS A 10 -5.39 -19.89 4.28
C LYS A 10 -4.40 -18.80 3.81
N TYR A 11 -4.79 -17.95 2.88
CA TYR A 11 -3.95 -16.90 2.32
C TYR A 11 -3.84 -15.71 3.27
N GLU A 12 -4.95 -15.31 3.88
CA GLU A 12 -4.94 -14.24 4.88
C GLU A 12 -4.13 -14.63 6.13
N ASN A 13 -4.10 -15.91 6.50
CA ASN A 13 -3.22 -16.42 7.56
C ASN A 13 -1.73 -16.35 7.19
N ALA A 14 -1.39 -16.62 5.91
CA ALA A 14 -0.01 -16.48 5.44
C ALA A 14 0.46 -15.02 5.54
N LEU A 15 -0.38 -14.08 5.09
CA LEU A 15 -0.11 -12.65 5.20
C LEU A 15 0.00 -12.19 6.66
N TYR A 16 -0.89 -12.67 7.54
CA TYR A 16 -0.77 -12.40 8.97
C TYR A 16 0.59 -12.85 9.50
N HIS A 17 1.04 -14.06 9.12
CA HIS A 17 2.34 -14.57 9.52
C HIS A 17 3.49 -13.71 8.97
N GLU A 18 3.41 -13.23 7.73
CA GLU A 18 4.44 -12.35 7.14
C GLU A 18 4.54 -11.02 7.88
N ILE A 19 3.41 -10.37 8.15
CA ILE A 19 3.37 -9.04 8.78
C ILE A 19 3.70 -9.11 10.28
N PHE A 20 3.11 -10.05 11.01
CA PHE A 20 3.19 -10.08 12.47
C PHE A 20 4.28 -10.99 13.03
N ILE A 21 4.65 -12.05 12.32
CA ILE A 21 5.63 -13.04 12.80
C ILE A 21 6.99 -12.85 12.14
N LYS A 22 7.03 -12.74 10.80
CA LYS A 22 8.29 -12.46 10.08
C LYS A 22 8.70 -10.99 10.13
N GLU A 23 7.82 -10.11 10.59
CA GLU A 23 8.00 -8.65 10.63
C GLU A 23 8.51 -8.09 9.29
N GLU A 24 7.87 -8.43 8.16
CA GLU A 24 8.30 -8.01 6.82
C GLU A 24 8.47 -6.49 6.67
N TYR A 25 7.68 -5.71 7.43
CA TYR A 25 7.77 -4.24 7.46
C TYR A 25 8.63 -3.69 8.62
N ALA A 26 9.48 -4.50 9.24
CA ALA A 26 10.35 -4.09 10.36
C ALA A 26 11.21 -2.86 10.04
N ILE A 27 11.61 -2.71 8.77
CA ILE A 27 12.43 -1.59 8.30
C ILE A 27 11.77 -0.22 8.54
N ALA A 28 10.43 -0.16 8.52
CA ALA A 28 9.65 1.05 8.75
C ALA A 28 9.22 1.23 10.23
N LYS A 29 9.60 0.31 11.13
CA LYS A 29 9.09 0.27 12.52
C LYS A 29 9.36 1.55 13.30
N SER A 30 10.56 2.14 13.17
CA SER A 30 10.90 3.40 13.86
C SER A 30 10.09 4.57 13.32
N THR A 31 9.89 4.64 11.99
CA THR A 31 9.04 5.65 11.34
C THR A 31 7.60 5.53 11.84
N ILE A 32 7.04 4.31 11.87
CA ILE A 32 5.67 4.06 12.36
C ILE A 32 5.52 4.51 13.83
N GLN A 33 6.51 4.23 14.68
CA GLN A 33 6.48 4.60 16.10
C GLN A 33 6.44 6.11 16.35
N LYS A 34 6.98 6.91 15.43
CA LYS A 34 7.00 8.39 15.51
C LYS A 34 5.94 9.06 14.65
N ALA A 35 5.32 8.33 13.73
CA ALA A 35 4.37 8.86 12.77
C ALA A 35 3.15 9.52 13.45
N LYS A 36 2.57 10.48 12.73
CA LYS A 36 1.27 11.07 12.99
C LYS A 36 0.28 10.70 11.88
N THR A 37 0.74 10.64 10.63
CA THR A 37 -0.10 10.36 9.46
C THR A 37 0.53 9.28 8.60
N ILE A 38 -0.24 8.22 8.34
CA ILE A 38 0.14 7.14 7.41
C ILE A 38 -0.91 7.04 6.30
N LEU A 39 -0.46 6.87 5.06
CA LEU A 39 -1.33 6.46 3.95
C LEU A 39 -1.04 4.97 3.67
N ASP A 40 -2.05 4.13 3.80
CA ASP A 40 -2.02 2.69 3.52
C ASP A 40 -2.74 2.43 2.19
N ILE A 41 -1.99 2.55 1.08
CA ILE A 41 -2.53 2.35 -0.28
C ILE A 41 -2.38 0.88 -0.66
N GLY A 42 -3.52 0.25 -0.99
CA GLY A 42 -3.61 -1.20 -1.10
C GLY A 42 -3.72 -1.86 0.27
N GLY A 43 -4.60 -1.33 1.11
CA GLY A 43 -4.72 -1.76 2.50
C GLY A 43 -5.32 -3.16 2.67
N HIS A 44 -5.90 -3.75 1.61
CA HIS A 44 -6.46 -5.11 1.59
C HIS A 44 -7.42 -5.32 2.76
N ILE A 45 -7.22 -6.32 3.61
CA ILE A 45 -8.08 -6.56 4.78
C ILE A 45 -7.63 -5.76 6.03
N GLY A 46 -6.65 -4.87 5.92
CA GLY A 46 -6.25 -3.94 6.98
C GLY A 46 -5.20 -4.47 7.97
N LEU A 47 -4.44 -5.52 7.63
CA LEU A 47 -3.42 -6.09 8.52
C LEU A 47 -2.25 -5.13 8.76
N PHE A 48 -1.78 -4.42 7.73
CA PHE A 48 -0.73 -3.40 7.89
C PHE A 48 -1.21 -2.26 8.80
N SER A 49 -2.40 -1.72 8.53
CA SER A 49 -3.04 -0.71 9.38
C SER A 49 -3.15 -1.17 10.85
N GLU A 50 -3.61 -2.40 11.10
CA GLU A 50 -3.69 -2.97 12.44
C GLU A 50 -2.31 -3.05 13.12
N ARG A 51 -1.29 -3.49 12.38
CA ARG A 51 0.09 -3.54 12.90
C ARG A 51 0.60 -2.16 13.28
N CYS A 52 0.35 -1.15 12.45
CA CYS A 52 0.76 0.22 12.72
C CYS A 52 0.10 0.76 14.00
N LEU A 53 -1.20 0.52 14.18
CA LEU A 53 -1.95 1.00 15.35
C LEU A 53 -1.53 0.31 16.66
N HIS A 54 -1.08 -0.94 16.60
CA HIS A 54 -0.47 -1.61 17.75
C HIS A 54 0.93 -1.04 18.10
N LEU A 55 1.71 -0.62 17.11
CA LEU A 55 3.03 -0.01 17.32
C LEU A 55 2.92 1.44 17.79
N ASN A 56 1.91 2.16 17.32
CA ASN A 56 1.67 3.56 17.67
C ASN A 56 0.16 3.86 17.67
N PRO A 57 -0.52 3.80 18.83
CA PRO A 57 -1.96 4.08 18.93
C PRO A 57 -2.38 5.53 18.63
N LYS A 58 -1.41 6.44 18.41
CA LYS A 58 -1.67 7.87 18.18
C LYS A 58 -1.74 8.24 16.70
N ILE A 59 -1.26 7.38 15.78
CA ILE A 59 -1.32 7.64 14.34
C ILE A 59 -2.75 7.84 13.86
N HIS A 60 -2.89 8.60 12.79
CA HIS A 60 -4.05 8.62 11.93
C HIS A 60 -3.70 7.94 10.61
N ILE A 61 -4.51 6.98 10.18
CA ILE A 61 -4.30 6.23 8.94
C ILE A 61 -5.35 6.61 7.91
N HIS A 62 -4.91 6.94 6.71
CA HIS A 62 -5.76 7.00 5.52
C HIS A 62 -5.60 5.67 4.79
N TYR A 63 -6.64 4.84 4.85
CA TYR A 63 -6.66 3.49 4.27
C TYR A 63 -7.35 3.52 2.91
N PHE A 64 -6.77 2.88 1.89
CA PHE A 64 -7.33 2.81 0.53
C PHE A 64 -7.43 1.37 0.05
N GLU A 65 -8.62 0.99 -0.37
CA GLU A 65 -8.91 -0.33 -0.93
C GLU A 65 -10.13 -0.23 -1.85
N PRO A 66 -9.98 -0.52 -3.16
CA PRO A 66 -11.08 -0.41 -4.12
C PRO A 66 -12.18 -1.45 -3.94
N PHE A 67 -11.88 -2.65 -3.43
CA PHE A 67 -12.87 -3.73 -3.37
C PHE A 67 -13.73 -3.63 -2.11
N GLU A 68 -15.03 -3.35 -2.28
CA GLU A 68 -15.97 -3.16 -1.17
C GLU A 68 -15.98 -4.33 -0.18
N ARG A 69 -15.82 -5.56 -0.67
CA ARG A 69 -15.73 -6.77 0.15
C ARG A 69 -14.52 -6.78 1.09
N LEU A 70 -13.38 -6.24 0.64
CA LEU A 70 -12.14 -6.15 1.44
C LEU A 70 -12.23 -4.98 2.42
N VAL A 71 -12.79 -3.84 2.00
CA VAL A 71 -13.10 -2.71 2.89
C VAL A 71 -14.00 -3.15 4.05
N LYS A 72 -15.03 -3.98 3.79
CA LYS A 72 -15.91 -4.53 4.84
C LYS A 72 -15.12 -5.36 5.85
N LYS A 73 -14.23 -6.25 5.38
CA LYS A 73 -13.34 -7.03 6.26
C LYS A 73 -12.42 -6.12 7.08
N ALA A 74 -11.82 -5.10 6.46
CA ALA A 74 -10.96 -4.14 7.13
C ALA A 74 -11.69 -3.33 8.20
N LYS A 75 -12.92 -2.86 7.92
CA LYS A 75 -13.76 -2.15 8.91
C LYS A 75 -14.08 -2.99 10.13
N ILE A 76 -14.37 -4.28 9.94
CA ILE A 76 -14.62 -5.22 11.05
C ILE A 76 -13.34 -5.41 11.86
N ARG A 77 -12.20 -5.68 11.20
CA ARG A 77 -10.90 -5.87 11.86
C ARG A 77 -10.49 -4.65 12.67
N LEU A 78 -10.60 -3.47 12.07
CA LEU A 78 -10.12 -2.22 12.62
C LEU A 78 -11.18 -1.48 13.44
N GLN A 79 -12.31 -2.12 13.77
CA GLN A 79 -13.44 -1.47 14.46
C GLN A 79 -13.02 -0.78 15.77
N SER A 80 -12.10 -1.39 16.53
CA SER A 80 -11.58 -0.86 17.80
C SER A 80 -10.72 0.40 17.61
N PHE A 81 -10.24 0.64 16.39
CA PHE A 81 -9.41 1.77 16.01
C PHE A 81 -10.09 2.72 15.02
N SER A 82 -11.39 2.57 14.79
CA SER A 82 -12.13 3.30 13.75
C SER A 82 -12.00 4.82 13.84
N SER A 83 -11.83 5.40 15.04
CA SER A 83 -11.59 6.83 15.24
C SER A 83 -10.21 7.33 14.78
N LYS A 84 -9.30 6.41 14.46
CA LYS A 84 -7.93 6.67 13.97
C LYS A 84 -7.78 6.43 12.48
N ILE A 85 -8.87 6.08 11.78
CA ILE A 85 -8.80 5.63 10.39
C ILE A 85 -9.82 6.40 9.55
N THR A 86 -9.34 6.99 8.46
CA THR A 86 -10.18 7.43 7.35
C THR A 86 -10.22 6.29 6.33
N PHE A 87 -11.39 5.66 6.17
CA PHE A 87 -11.60 4.60 5.18
C PHE A 87 -11.98 5.19 3.82
N ASN A 88 -11.15 4.94 2.81
CA ASN A 88 -11.39 5.34 1.43
C ASN A 88 -11.69 4.09 0.58
N PRO A 89 -12.96 3.80 0.24
CA PRO A 89 -13.35 2.62 -0.52
C PRO A 89 -13.10 2.80 -2.03
N PHE A 90 -11.89 3.24 -2.39
CA PHE A 90 -11.42 3.46 -3.75
C PHE A 90 -9.91 3.23 -3.80
N GLY A 91 -9.40 2.90 -4.99
CA GLY A 91 -7.98 2.76 -5.27
C GLY A 91 -7.31 4.10 -5.54
N ILE A 92 -5.98 4.10 -5.65
CA ILE A 92 -5.20 5.25 -6.11
C ILE A 92 -4.62 4.91 -7.47
N ALA A 93 -4.79 5.82 -8.43
CA ALA A 93 -4.30 5.68 -9.80
C ALA A 93 -3.78 7.02 -10.33
N LYS A 94 -3.08 6.98 -11.47
CA LYS A 94 -2.64 8.21 -12.15
C LYS A 94 -3.81 9.10 -12.57
N THR A 95 -4.94 8.54 -13.01
CA THR A 95 -6.13 9.31 -13.41
C THR A 95 -7.32 8.86 -12.58
N ALA A 96 -8.13 9.81 -12.11
CA ALA A 96 -9.36 9.48 -11.39
C ALA A 96 -10.41 8.89 -12.33
N GLY A 97 -11.17 7.92 -11.84
CA GLY A 97 -12.29 7.33 -12.58
C GLY A 97 -12.50 5.85 -12.28
N THR A 98 -13.34 5.22 -13.10
CA THR A 98 -13.67 3.80 -12.97
C THR A 98 -12.70 2.92 -13.76
N TYR A 99 -12.11 1.94 -13.10
CA TYR A 99 -11.19 0.96 -13.67
C TYR A 99 -11.81 -0.45 -13.62
N ASN A 100 -11.35 -1.35 -14.48
CA ASN A 100 -11.67 -2.77 -14.38
C ASN A 100 -10.46 -3.50 -13.80
N PHE A 101 -10.58 -4.01 -12.58
CA PHE A 101 -9.52 -4.78 -11.93
C PHE A 101 -9.86 -6.26 -11.93
N LEU A 102 -8.85 -7.10 -12.08
CA LEU A 102 -8.97 -8.55 -11.99
C LEU A 102 -8.91 -8.98 -10.52
N LEU A 103 -10.04 -9.41 -9.97
CA LEU A 103 -10.11 -9.96 -8.62
C LEU A 103 -10.08 -11.49 -8.66
N ASN A 104 -9.11 -12.08 -7.96
CA ASN A 104 -9.12 -13.50 -7.65
C ASN A 104 -9.64 -13.70 -6.23
N GLU A 105 -10.86 -14.21 -6.09
CA GLU A 105 -11.50 -14.39 -4.76
C GLU A 105 -10.72 -15.34 -3.84
N ARG A 106 -9.88 -16.22 -4.38
CA ARG A 106 -9.02 -17.12 -3.60
C ARG A 106 -7.63 -16.55 -3.32
N LYS A 107 -7.23 -15.48 -4.01
CA LYS A 107 -5.92 -14.82 -3.90
C LYS A 107 -6.08 -13.31 -4.00
N THR A 108 -6.89 -12.76 -3.11
CA THR A 108 -7.32 -11.35 -3.19
C THR A 108 -6.18 -10.36 -3.01
N MET A 109 -5.06 -10.77 -2.42
CA MET A 109 -3.83 -9.95 -2.34
C MET A 109 -3.28 -9.62 -3.72
N GLN A 110 -3.35 -10.56 -4.66
CA GLN A 110 -2.75 -10.42 -5.99
C GLN A 110 -3.69 -9.69 -6.98
N SER A 111 -4.65 -8.91 -6.47
CA SER A 111 -5.64 -8.25 -7.32
C SER A 111 -5.01 -7.06 -8.05
N SER A 112 -5.14 -7.02 -9.37
CA SER A 112 -4.37 -6.11 -10.22
C SER A 112 -5.23 -5.57 -11.36
N GLN A 113 -4.83 -4.45 -11.97
CA GLN A 113 -5.52 -3.91 -13.15
C GLN A 113 -5.43 -4.83 -14.37
N HIS A 114 -4.31 -5.54 -14.53
CA HIS A 114 -4.04 -6.42 -15.66
C HIS A 114 -3.76 -7.85 -15.19
N SER A 115 -4.06 -8.83 -16.04
CA SER A 115 -3.61 -10.20 -15.82
C SER A 115 -2.08 -10.25 -15.88
N SER A 116 -1.45 -10.83 -14.86
CA SER A 116 0.00 -11.00 -14.77
C SER A 116 0.34 -12.44 -14.39
N PHE A 117 1.64 -12.76 -14.27
CA PHE A 117 2.05 -14.06 -13.75
C PHE A 117 1.59 -14.29 -12.29
N LEU A 118 1.33 -13.21 -11.53
CA LEU A 118 0.76 -13.28 -10.18
C LEU A 118 -0.75 -13.55 -10.23
N ASN A 119 -1.45 -12.94 -11.20
CA ASN A 119 -2.90 -13.04 -11.32
C ASN A 119 -3.32 -13.39 -12.75
N ALA A 120 -3.19 -14.67 -13.10
CA ALA A 120 -3.58 -15.18 -14.42
C ALA A 120 -5.08 -15.50 -14.54
N GLN A 121 -5.83 -15.51 -13.42
CA GLN A 121 -7.23 -15.96 -13.36
C GLN A 121 -8.00 -15.11 -12.35
N GLY A 122 -9.14 -14.56 -12.76
CA GLY A 122 -10.03 -13.80 -11.89
C GLY A 122 -11.29 -13.32 -12.61
N LYS A 123 -12.11 -12.55 -11.92
CA LYS A 123 -13.25 -11.83 -12.52
C LYS A 123 -12.90 -10.35 -12.56
N PHE A 124 -13.20 -9.70 -13.68
CA PHE A 124 -13.12 -8.25 -13.75
C PHE A 124 -14.24 -7.64 -12.92
N GLU A 125 -13.88 -6.78 -11.98
CA GLU A 125 -14.80 -5.93 -11.23
C GLU A 125 -14.49 -4.48 -11.51
N LYS A 126 -15.55 -3.67 -11.63
CA LYS A 126 -15.41 -2.22 -11.73
C LYS A 126 -15.11 -1.65 -10.35
N VAL A 127 -14.07 -0.84 -10.29
CA VAL A 127 -13.65 -0.17 -9.07
C VAL A 127 -13.44 1.31 -9.33
N GLU A 128 -13.65 2.13 -8.31
CA GLU A 128 -13.35 3.55 -8.37
C GLU A 128 -11.91 3.79 -7.93
N CYS A 129 -11.23 4.69 -8.64
CA CYS A 129 -9.90 5.17 -8.30
C CYS A 129 -9.87 6.69 -8.27
N GLU A 130 -9.04 7.25 -7.38
CA GLU A 130 -8.78 8.69 -7.27
C GLU A 130 -7.28 8.98 -7.50
N ASN A 131 -6.96 10.19 -7.95
CA ASN A 131 -5.59 10.66 -8.04
C ASN A 131 -5.06 11.10 -6.66
N LEU A 132 -3.86 10.65 -6.31
CA LEU A 132 -3.26 10.97 -5.00
C LEU A 132 -3.10 12.48 -4.78
N ASN A 133 -2.71 13.24 -5.80
CA ASN A 133 -2.53 14.69 -5.68
C ASN A 133 -3.86 15.39 -5.34
N HIS A 134 -4.97 14.99 -5.96
CA HIS A 134 -6.31 15.50 -5.64
C HIS A 134 -6.68 15.15 -4.19
N TYR A 135 -6.50 13.89 -3.80
CA TYR A 135 -6.79 13.43 -2.44
C TYR A 135 -6.04 14.24 -1.37
N LEU A 136 -4.73 14.44 -1.55
CA LEU A 136 -3.91 15.18 -0.59
C LEU A 136 -4.34 16.64 -0.45
N LYS A 137 -4.75 17.26 -1.56
CA LYS A 137 -5.28 18.63 -1.58
C LYS A 137 -6.62 18.71 -0.84
N ASP A 138 -7.55 17.82 -1.17
CA ASP A 138 -8.92 17.85 -0.62
C ASP A 138 -8.95 17.54 0.87
N GLN A 139 -8.13 16.57 1.31
CA GLN A 139 -7.97 16.23 2.73
C GLN A 139 -7.08 17.21 3.50
N LYS A 140 -6.47 18.20 2.81
CA LYS A 140 -5.54 19.18 3.38
C LYS A 140 -4.39 18.51 4.15
N ILE A 141 -3.88 17.41 3.61
CA ILE A 141 -2.77 16.67 4.22
C ILE A 141 -1.49 17.45 3.97
N GLY A 142 -0.87 17.94 5.05
CA GLY A 142 0.37 18.72 5.01
C GLY A 142 1.64 17.91 5.16
N THR A 143 1.55 16.70 5.74
CA THR A 143 2.70 15.81 5.96
C THR A 143 2.23 14.37 5.97
N ILE A 144 3.00 13.49 5.33
CA ILE A 144 2.81 12.05 5.29
C ILE A 144 4.08 11.44 5.87
N ASP A 145 4.00 10.92 7.09
CA ASP A 145 5.18 10.33 7.75
C ASP A 145 5.56 9.00 7.07
N LEU A 146 4.57 8.24 6.60
CA LEU A 146 4.77 7.03 5.83
C LEU A 146 3.70 6.87 4.75
N LEU A 147 4.14 6.73 3.50
CA LEU A 147 3.31 6.29 2.37
C LEU A 147 3.61 4.81 2.11
N LYS A 148 2.67 3.92 2.46
CA LYS A 148 2.72 2.52 2.05
C LYS A 148 2.04 2.36 0.71
N LEU A 149 2.69 1.68 -0.23
CA LEU A 149 2.19 1.45 -1.58
C LEU A 149 2.44 0.01 -2.02
N ASP A 150 1.38 -0.74 -2.22
CA ASP A 150 1.42 -2.14 -2.62
C ASP A 150 0.09 -2.39 -3.35
N ILE A 151 0.13 -2.22 -4.67
CA ILE A 151 -1.03 -2.14 -5.56
C ILE A 151 -0.79 -2.94 -6.85
N GLU A 152 0.06 -3.95 -6.77
CA GLU A 152 0.22 -5.02 -7.75
C GLU A 152 0.49 -4.51 -9.18
N GLY A 153 1.43 -3.55 -9.33
CA GLY A 153 1.95 -3.07 -10.61
C GLY A 153 1.62 -1.61 -10.95
N MET A 154 0.66 -1.00 -10.25
CA MET A 154 0.31 0.41 -10.46
C MET A 154 1.24 1.37 -9.71
N GLU A 155 2.25 0.87 -9.00
CA GLU A 155 3.14 1.71 -8.18
C GLU A 155 3.89 2.74 -9.03
N PHE A 156 4.35 2.33 -10.22
CA PHE A 156 5.14 3.18 -11.11
C PHE A 156 4.35 4.42 -11.55
N GLU A 157 3.14 4.21 -12.07
CA GLU A 157 2.33 5.32 -12.58
C GLU A 157 1.95 6.30 -11.47
N VAL A 158 1.65 5.80 -10.27
CA VAL A 158 1.34 6.64 -9.11
C VAL A 158 2.60 7.42 -8.70
N LEU A 159 3.74 6.75 -8.50
CA LEU A 159 4.96 7.39 -8.02
C LEU A 159 5.54 8.43 -8.99
N PHE A 160 5.43 8.20 -10.30
CA PHE A 160 5.82 9.19 -11.31
C PHE A 160 4.86 10.37 -11.39
N ASP A 161 3.57 10.19 -11.08
CA ASP A 161 2.55 11.25 -11.16
C ASP A 161 2.49 12.16 -9.93
N ILE A 162 3.08 11.77 -8.79
CA ILE A 162 3.14 12.64 -7.60
C ILE A 162 3.82 13.96 -7.96
N GLN A 163 3.08 15.06 -7.81
CA GLN A 163 3.58 16.42 -8.06
C GLN A 163 4.62 16.80 -7.01
N GLU A 164 5.59 17.63 -7.40
CA GLU A 164 6.72 18.04 -6.55
C GLU A 164 6.27 18.55 -5.16
N GLU A 165 5.27 19.43 -5.13
CA GLU A 165 4.70 19.99 -3.89
C GLU A 165 4.11 18.93 -2.95
N ASN A 166 3.60 17.82 -3.51
CA ASN A 166 3.05 16.71 -2.73
C ASN A 166 4.15 15.71 -2.35
N ARG A 167 5.16 15.54 -3.21
CA ARG A 167 6.34 14.73 -2.92
C ARG A 167 7.10 15.26 -1.72
N GLU A 168 7.18 16.58 -1.58
CA GLU A 168 7.85 17.20 -0.44
C GLU A 168 7.19 16.89 0.92
N LYS A 169 5.89 16.61 0.92
CA LYS A 169 5.14 16.24 2.13
C LYS A 169 5.47 14.83 2.63
N ILE A 170 5.99 13.96 1.77
CA ILE A 170 6.27 12.55 2.06
C ILE A 170 7.64 12.42 2.75
N GLN A 171 7.64 11.95 3.99
CA GLN A 171 8.87 11.75 4.76
C GLN A 171 9.50 10.37 4.50
N ALA A 172 8.65 9.35 4.32
CA ALA A 172 9.09 8.01 3.97
C ALA A 172 8.11 7.29 3.04
N ILE A 173 8.63 6.37 2.24
CA ILE A 173 7.88 5.47 1.37
C ILE A 173 8.25 4.03 1.73
N LEU A 174 7.23 3.19 1.87
CA LEU A 174 7.37 1.73 1.96
C LEU A 174 6.56 1.13 0.80
N CYS A 175 7.25 0.77 -0.28
CA CYS A 175 6.63 0.37 -1.54
C CYS A 175 7.00 -1.06 -1.89
N GLU A 176 6.03 -1.94 -2.17
CA GLU A 176 6.32 -3.20 -2.82
C GLU A 176 6.37 -2.97 -4.33
N ILE A 177 7.55 -3.12 -4.93
CA ILE A 177 7.76 -2.87 -6.36
C ILE A 177 7.51 -4.16 -7.13
N HIS A 178 6.55 -4.11 -8.05
CA HIS A 178 6.14 -5.22 -8.90
C HIS A 178 6.63 -5.01 -10.35
N LEU A 179 7.59 -5.83 -10.81
CA LEU A 179 8.09 -5.84 -12.19
C LEU A 179 7.28 -6.86 -13.03
N LEU A 180 6.03 -6.51 -13.37
CA LEU A 180 5.08 -7.44 -13.99
C LEU A 180 5.14 -7.46 -15.52
N SER A 181 5.70 -6.41 -16.12
CA SER A 181 5.84 -6.24 -17.57
C SER A 181 7.25 -5.78 -17.98
N PRO A 182 7.65 -5.97 -19.26
CA PRO A 182 8.90 -5.39 -19.77
C PRO A 182 8.99 -3.87 -19.58
N THR A 183 7.86 -3.17 -19.63
CA THR A 183 7.79 -1.73 -19.39
C THR A 183 8.12 -1.37 -17.94
N ASP A 184 7.72 -2.18 -16.96
CA ASP A 184 8.09 -1.97 -15.56
C ASP A 184 9.59 -2.17 -15.36
N GLU A 185 10.15 -3.21 -15.99
CA GLU A 185 11.60 -3.48 -15.98
C GLU A 185 12.40 -2.33 -16.62
N GLU A 186 11.93 -1.77 -17.73
CA GLU A 186 12.53 -0.61 -18.40
C GLU A 186 12.44 0.66 -17.57
N ASN A 187 11.31 0.88 -16.90
CA ASN A 187 11.09 2.08 -16.07
C ASN A 187 11.76 1.98 -14.69
N PHE A 188 12.14 0.79 -14.23
CA PHE A 188 12.67 0.57 -12.88
C PHE A 188 13.91 1.44 -12.56
N PRO A 189 14.93 1.56 -13.44
CA PRO A 189 16.04 2.48 -13.21
C PRO A 189 15.61 3.95 -13.05
N ALA A 190 14.62 4.40 -13.83
CA ALA A 190 14.10 5.76 -13.74
C ALA A 190 13.35 6.00 -12.43
N LEU A 191 12.57 5.00 -11.97
CA LEU A 191 11.90 5.06 -10.67
C LEU A 191 12.91 5.15 -9.53
N ILE A 192 13.96 4.32 -9.54
CA ILE A 192 15.03 4.39 -8.52
C ILE A 192 15.76 5.73 -8.56
N SER A 193 16.01 6.29 -9.76
CA SER A 193 16.62 7.62 -9.89
C SER A 193 15.75 8.71 -9.29
N LEU A 194 14.44 8.65 -9.52
CA LEU A 194 13.47 9.57 -8.90
C LEU A 194 13.48 9.43 -7.38
N LEU A 195 13.43 8.21 -6.84
CA LEU A 195 13.47 8.03 -5.39
C LEU A 195 14.76 8.59 -4.79
N LYS A 196 15.91 8.37 -5.43
CA LYS A 196 17.20 8.90 -4.99
C LYS A 196 17.34 10.43 -5.11
N SER A 197 16.54 11.10 -5.94
CA SER A 197 16.57 12.57 -6.03
C SER A 197 15.82 13.25 -4.88
N HIS A 198 14.90 12.55 -4.22
CA HIS A 198 14.07 13.13 -3.14
C HIS A 198 14.32 12.51 -1.75
N PHE A 199 14.88 11.29 -1.70
CA PHE A 199 15.15 10.59 -0.44
C PHE A 199 16.65 10.39 -0.24
N THR A 200 17.12 10.67 0.98
CA THR A 200 18.52 10.52 1.37
C THR A 200 18.95 9.06 1.51
N HIS A 201 17.99 8.17 1.76
CA HIS A 201 18.19 6.72 1.81
C HIS A 201 17.15 6.04 0.95
N VAL A 202 17.60 5.08 0.14
CA VAL A 202 16.77 4.23 -0.71
C VAL A 202 17.32 2.82 -0.60
N GLU A 203 16.55 1.92 0.00
CA GLU A 203 16.89 0.52 0.17
C GLU A 203 15.84 -0.34 -0.53
N ARG A 204 16.29 -1.42 -1.18
CA ARG A 204 15.39 -2.42 -1.77
C ARG A 204 15.81 -3.80 -1.33
N ASN A 205 14.88 -4.52 -0.74
CA ASN A 205 15.01 -5.90 -0.33
C ASN A 205 14.17 -6.77 -1.29
N PRO A 206 14.80 -7.56 -2.17
CA PRO A 206 14.08 -8.46 -3.06
C PRO A 206 13.24 -9.47 -2.27
N SER A 207 12.09 -9.86 -2.83
CA SER A 207 11.29 -10.94 -2.27
C SER A 207 12.05 -12.27 -2.35
N PRO A 208 11.97 -13.14 -1.33
CA PRO A 208 12.57 -14.47 -1.40
C PRO A 208 11.92 -15.37 -2.46
N TYR A 209 10.75 -14.98 -2.99
CA TYR A 209 9.98 -15.75 -3.95
C TYR A 209 10.25 -15.34 -5.41
N SER A 210 10.67 -14.10 -5.66
CA SER A 210 10.97 -13.60 -7.00
C SER A 210 11.79 -12.32 -6.96
N GLU A 211 12.82 -12.22 -7.79
CA GLU A 211 13.60 -10.97 -7.96
C GLU A 211 12.78 -9.84 -8.60
N LYS A 212 11.67 -10.20 -9.26
CA LYS A 212 10.72 -9.27 -9.88
C LYS A 212 9.83 -8.55 -8.86
N ILE A 213 9.87 -8.96 -7.60
CA ILE A 213 9.12 -8.33 -6.51
C ILE A 213 10.13 -7.91 -5.46
N GLY A 214 9.97 -6.74 -4.87
CA GLY A 214 10.84 -6.34 -3.76
C GLY A 214 10.30 -5.16 -2.99
N LEU A 215 10.50 -5.22 -1.68
CA LEU A 215 10.13 -4.16 -0.76
C LEU A 215 11.18 -3.05 -0.82
N CYS A 216 10.77 -1.87 -1.24
CA CYS A 216 11.59 -0.67 -1.28
C CYS A 216 11.22 0.26 -0.13
N PHE A 217 12.20 0.66 0.67
CA PHE A 217 12.03 1.63 1.74
C PHE A 217 12.89 2.86 1.48
N CYS A 218 12.25 4.03 1.48
CA CYS A 218 12.89 5.32 1.24
C CYS A 218 12.56 6.27 2.39
N TYR A 219 13.51 7.10 2.83
CA TYR A 219 13.22 8.13 3.83
C TYR A 219 14.12 9.37 3.72
N LYS A 220 13.58 10.51 4.13
CA LYS A 220 14.31 11.75 4.39
C LYS A 220 14.93 11.62 5.79
N LYS A 221 16.24 11.84 5.91
CA LYS A 221 16.96 11.77 7.19
C LYS A 221 16.37 12.81 8.16
N GLU A 222 16.16 12.39 9.42
CA GLU A 222 15.77 13.29 10.53
C GLU A 222 16.83 14.37 10.79
#